data_AF-A0A965JJ99-F1
#
_entry.id   AF-A0A965JJ99-F1
#
_cell.length_a   1.000
_cell.length_b   1.000
_cell.length_c   1.000
_cell.angle_alpha   90.00
_cell.angle_beta   90.00
_cell.angle_gamma   90.00
#
_symmetry.space_group_name_H-M   'P 1'
#
loop_
_entity.id
_entity.type
_entity.pdbx_description
1 polymer ?
#
loop_
_entity_poly.entity_id
_entity_poly.type
_entity_poly.pdbx_seq_one_letter_code
_entity_poly.pdbx_strand_id
1 'polypeptide(L)'
;DMATDLEAARALLYLAAAKVTANAPDKTKFAAMAKRLATDSGSDIVNKALQLHGGYGYLMDYPIERFWRDLRVHSILEGTNQIMRMIIGRELTRV
;
A
#
# COMPACT_ATOMS: atom_id res chain seq x y z
N ASP A 1 7.67 -14.28 2.32
CA ASP A 1 7.21 -13.32 1.29
C ASP A 1 6.03 -12.49 1.78
N MET A 2 4.78 -12.97 1.69
CA MET A 2 3.58 -12.15 2.03
C MET A 2 3.65 -11.51 3.43
N ALA A 3 4.07 -12.28 4.45
CA ALA A 3 4.24 -11.75 5.80
C ALA A 3 5.31 -10.67 5.87
N THR A 4 6.46 -10.88 5.22
CA THR A 4 7.57 -9.92 5.18
C THR A 4 7.17 -8.61 4.49
N ASP A 5 6.48 -8.70 3.34
CA ASP A 5 6.00 -7.54 2.60
C ASP A 5 4.98 -6.73 3.42
N LEU A 6 4.12 -7.44 4.17
CA LEU A 6 3.15 -6.82 5.08
C LEU A 6 3.84 -6.07 6.22
N GLU A 7 4.85 -6.68 6.86
CA GLU A 7 5.62 -6.03 7.92
C GLU A 7 6.37 -4.81 7.40
N ALA A 8 6.98 -4.89 6.21
CA ALA A 8 7.69 -3.77 5.59
C ALA A 8 6.74 -2.59 5.30
N ALA A 9 5.57 -2.88 4.73
CA ALA A 9 4.53 -1.87 4.50
C ALA A 9 4.04 -1.24 5.81
N ARG A 10 3.80 -2.05 6.85
CA ARG A 10 3.36 -1.58 8.17
C ARG A 10 4.40 -0.69 8.85
N ALA A 11 5.67 -1.10 8.83
CA ALA A 11 6.76 -0.33 9.42
C ALA A 11 6.88 1.06 8.76
N LEU A 12 6.82 1.12 7.42
CA LEU A 12 6.87 2.38 6.69
C LEU A 12 5.63 3.26 6.96
N LEU A 13 4.44 2.66 7.07
CA LEU A 13 3.21 3.37 7.42
C LEU A 13 3.31 4.03 8.80
N TYR A 14 3.79 3.31 9.82
CA TYR A 14 3.96 3.89 11.15
C TYR A 14 5.05 4.95 11.21
N LEU A 15 6.15 4.78 10.46
CA LEU A 15 7.15 5.82 10.32
C LEU A 15 6.57 7.10 9.70
N ALA A 16 5.77 6.96 8.63
CA ALA A 16 5.09 8.09 8.01
C ALA A 16 4.10 8.75 8.97
N ALA A 17 3.32 7.98 9.73
CA ALA A 17 2.41 8.50 10.74
C ALA A 17 3.16 9.33 11.79
N ALA A 18 4.25 8.79 12.35
CA ALA A 18 5.08 9.51 13.33
C ALA A 18 5.65 10.82 12.76
N LYS A 19 6.10 10.81 11.50
CA LYS A 19 6.60 12.00 10.79
C LYS A 19 5.51 13.06 10.59
N VAL A 20 4.29 12.65 10.22
CA VAL A 20 3.14 13.54 10.07
C VAL A 20 2.76 14.15 11.41
N THR A 21 2.67 13.33 12.47
CA THR A 21 2.37 13.80 13.84
C THR A 21 3.40 14.80 14.35
N ALA A 22 4.68 14.56 14.10
CA ALA A 22 5.77 15.45 14.51
C ALA A 22 5.93 16.68 13.59
N ASN A 23 5.06 16.85 12.59
CA ASN A 23 5.18 17.91 11.58
C ASN A 23 6.57 17.97 10.91
N ALA A 24 7.19 16.81 10.68
CA ALA A 24 8.54 16.73 10.16
C ALA A 24 8.65 17.36 8.75
N PRO A 25 9.80 17.97 8.38
CA PRO A 25 9.97 18.58 7.06
C PRO A 25 9.75 17.61 5.88
N ASP A 26 10.04 16.33 6.08
CA ASP A 26 9.95 15.27 5.07
C ASP A 26 8.67 14.43 5.17
N LYS A 27 7.68 14.86 5.96
CA LYS A 27 6.41 14.12 6.17
C LYS A 27 5.68 13.80 4.87
N THR A 28 5.67 14.71 3.90
CA THR A 28 4.99 14.54 2.61
C THR A 28 5.60 13.41 1.79
N LYS A 29 6.94 13.35 1.74
CA LYS A 29 7.69 12.28 1.09
C LYS A 29 7.37 10.92 1.73
N PHE A 30 7.42 10.82 3.05
CA PHE A 30 7.15 9.56 3.76
C PHE A 30 5.70 9.11 3.64
N ALA A 31 4.73 10.03 3.69
CA ALA A 31 3.32 9.71 3.46
C ALA A 31 3.09 9.13 2.05
N ALA A 32 3.71 9.73 1.03
CA ALA A 32 3.64 9.22 -0.35
C ALA A 32 4.30 7.84 -0.50
N MET A 33 5.47 7.62 0.14
CA MET A 33 6.15 6.32 0.15
C MET A 33 5.29 5.24 0.82
N ALA A 34 4.72 5.54 1.99
CA ALA A 34 3.87 4.62 2.74
C ALA A 34 2.61 4.24 1.96
N LYS A 35 1.88 5.22 1.41
CA LYS A 35 0.67 4.97 0.62
C LYS A 35 0.97 4.09 -0.58
N ARG A 36 2.02 4.41 -1.34
CA ARG A 36 2.40 3.63 -2.53
C ARG A 36 2.76 2.18 -2.14
N LEU A 37 3.64 2.01 -1.15
CA LEU A 37 4.09 0.67 -0.76
C LEU A 37 2.94 -0.17 -0.18
N ALA A 38 2.16 0.37 0.75
CA ALA A 38 1.09 -0.38 1.40
C ALA A 38 0.02 -0.84 0.41
N THR A 39 -0.29 -0.01 -0.60
CA THR A 39 -1.31 -0.36 -1.61
C THR A 39 -0.79 -1.30 -2.69
N ASP A 40 0.47 -1.15 -3.13
CA ASP A 40 1.10 -2.12 -4.04
C ASP A 40 1.23 -3.49 -3.33
N SER A 41 1.84 -3.54 -2.14
CA SER A 41 2.04 -4.77 -1.38
C SER A 41 0.74 -5.42 -0.94
N GLY A 42 -0.25 -4.65 -0.46
CA GLY A 42 -1.55 -5.18 -0.06
C GLY A 42 -2.28 -5.86 -1.22
N SER A 43 -2.25 -5.25 -2.41
CA SER A 43 -2.85 -5.84 -3.61
C SER A 43 -2.17 -7.15 -4.00
N ASP A 44 -0.83 -7.18 -4.00
CA ASP A 44 -0.07 -8.39 -4.35
C ASP A 44 -0.26 -9.52 -3.34
N ILE A 45 -0.29 -9.21 -2.05
CA ILE A 45 -0.53 -10.18 -0.97
C ILE A 45 -1.90 -10.82 -1.14
N VAL A 46 -2.95 -10.02 -1.35
CA VAL A 46 -4.31 -10.56 -1.48
C VAL A 46 -4.50 -11.32 -2.79
N ASN A 47 -3.84 -10.91 -3.87
CA ASN A 47 -3.82 -11.68 -5.10
C ASN A 47 -3.17 -13.07 -4.91
N LYS A 48 -2.03 -13.14 -4.20
CA LYS A 48 -1.37 -14.41 -3.85
C LYS A 48 -2.23 -15.25 -2.92
N ALA A 49 -2.89 -14.64 -1.93
CA ALA A 49 -3.78 -15.34 -1.02
C ALA A 49 -5.01 -15.92 -1.74
N LEU A 50 -5.60 -15.19 -2.70
CA LEU A 50 -6.68 -15.70 -3.55
C LEU A 50 -6.21 -16.92 -4.34
N GLN A 51 -5.02 -16.85 -4.95
CA GLN A 51 -4.43 -17.97 -5.71
C GLN A 51 -4.25 -19.23 -4.83
N LEU A 52 -3.90 -19.09 -3.56
CA LEU A 52 -3.76 -20.21 -2.61
C LEU A 52 -5.11 -20.88 -2.30
N HIS A 53 -6.22 -20.14 -2.34
CA HIS A 53 -7.56 -20.68 -2.15
C HIS A 53 -8.10 -21.39 -3.42
N GLY A 54 -7.46 -21.19 -4.57
CA GLY A 54 -7.91 -21.74 -5.85
C GLY A 54 -9.34 -21.31 -6.19
N GLY A 55 -10.14 -22.25 -6.72
CA GLY A 55 -11.53 -21.97 -7.10
C GLY A 55 -12.42 -21.52 -5.92
N TYR A 56 -12.16 -22.00 -4.70
CA TYR A 56 -12.88 -21.56 -3.51
C TYR A 56 -12.68 -20.07 -3.22
N GLY A 57 -11.51 -19.53 -3.59
CA GLY A 57 -11.20 -18.12 -3.44
C GLY A 57 -12.03 -17.19 -4.31
N TYR A 58 -12.78 -17.71 -5.29
CA TYR A 58 -13.74 -16.96 -6.11
C TYR A 58 -15.17 -17.03 -5.59
N LEU A 59 -15.45 -17.90 -4.60
CA LEU A 59 -16.78 -18.04 -4.02
C LEU A 59 -17.00 -16.98 -2.95
N MET A 60 -18.20 -16.41 -2.89
CA MET A 60 -18.57 -15.42 -1.89
C MET A 60 -18.59 -15.96 -0.45
N ASP A 61 -18.54 -17.28 -0.27
CA ASP A 61 -18.41 -17.95 1.03
C ASP A 61 -17.05 -17.69 1.69
N TYR A 62 -16.03 -17.34 0.89
CA TYR A 62 -14.70 -17.00 1.38
C TYR A 62 -14.45 -15.50 1.23
N PRO A 63 -14.02 -14.80 2.31
CA PRO A 63 -13.89 -13.34 2.29
C PRO A 63 -12.76 -12.83 1.37
N ILE A 64 -11.92 -13.71 0.84
CA ILE A 64 -10.74 -13.36 0.06
C ILE A 64 -11.08 -12.66 -1.26
N GLU A 65 -12.16 -13.05 -1.94
CA GLU A 65 -12.62 -12.38 -3.17
C GLU A 65 -12.96 -10.91 -2.91
N ARG A 66 -13.62 -10.64 -1.78
CA ARG A 66 -14.01 -9.29 -1.38
C ARG A 66 -12.79 -8.45 -1.08
N PHE A 67 -11.83 -8.98 -0.31
CA PHE A 67 -10.58 -8.27 -0.04
C PHE A 67 -9.83 -7.92 -1.33
N TRP A 68 -9.81 -8.83 -2.30
CA TRP A 68 -9.16 -8.60 -3.59
C TRP A 68 -9.82 -7.45 -4.36
N ARG A 69 -11.16 -7.41 -4.38
CA ARG A 69 -11.92 -6.31 -5.00
C ARG A 69 -11.71 -4.99 -4.26
N ASP A 70 -11.79 -5.00 -2.94
CA ASP A 70 -11.72 -3.79 -2.11
C ASP A 70 -10.34 -3.13 -2.21
N LEU A 71 -9.25 -3.92 -2.16
CA LEU A 71 -7.90 -3.38 -2.19
C LEU A 71 -7.54 -2.69 -3.52
N ARG A 72 -8.19 -3.08 -4.63
CA ARG A 72 -7.89 -2.55 -5.96
C ARG A 72 -8.02 -1.04 -6.02
N VAL A 73 -9.00 -0.48 -5.30
CA VAL A 73 -9.33 0.95 -5.35
C VAL A 73 -8.25 1.82 -4.68
N HIS A 74 -7.51 1.28 -3.71
CA HIS A 74 -6.51 2.06 -2.97
C HIS A 74 -5.30 2.46 -3.82
N SER A 75 -5.02 1.74 -4.91
CA SER A 75 -4.01 2.18 -5.88
C SER A 75 -4.44 3.40 -6.73
N ILE A 76 -5.73 3.77 -6.67
CA ILE A 76 -6.37 4.80 -7.50
C ILE A 76 -6.75 6.04 -6.66
N LEU A 77 -7.43 5.85 -5.53
CA LEU A 77 -7.91 6.94 -4.67
C LEU A 77 -6.80 7.53 -3.79
N GLU A 78 -7.08 8.73 -3.26
CA GLU A 78 -6.14 9.54 -2.46
C GLU A 78 -4.78 9.76 -3.15
N GLY A 79 -4.85 9.89 -4.48
CA GLY A 79 -3.70 10.01 -5.37
C GLY A 79 -3.20 8.64 -5.84
N THR A 80 -3.14 8.42 -7.15
CA THR A 80 -2.70 7.14 -7.73
C THR A 80 -1.27 6.79 -7.34
N ASN A 81 -0.88 5.52 -7.46
CA ASN A 81 0.51 5.12 -7.16
C ASN A 81 1.54 5.78 -8.09
N GLN A 82 1.14 6.18 -9.30
CA GLN A 82 1.94 6.99 -10.22
C GLN A 82 2.12 8.42 -9.70
N ILE A 83 1.06 9.04 -9.17
CA ILE A 83 1.14 10.34 -8.50
C ILE A 83 2.04 10.27 -7.27
N MET A 84 1.97 9.21 -6.46
CA MET A 84 2.87 9.03 -5.32
C MET A 84 4.33 8.94 -5.76
N ARG A 85 4.65 8.17 -6.82
CA ARG A 85 6.00 8.12 -7.39
C ARG A 85 6.48 9.49 -7.85
N MET A 86 5.61 10.28 -8.49
CA MET A 86 5.91 11.65 -8.91
C MET A 86 6.22 12.56 -7.71
N ILE A 87 5.42 12.51 -6.64
CA ILE A 87 5.65 13.28 -5.40
C ILE A 87 7.00 12.90 -4.77
N ILE A 88 7.27 11.60 -4.65
CA ILE A 88 8.55 11.09 -4.13
C ILE A 88 9.71 11.62 -4.96
N GLY A 89 9.62 11.54 -6.29
CA GLY A 89 10.65 12.05 -7.20
C GLY A 89 10.91 13.54 -7.01
N ARG A 90 9.86 14.36 -6.94
CA ARG A 90 9.97 15.81 -6.71
C ARG A 90 10.65 16.15 -5.39
N GLU A 91 10.32 15.44 -4.32
CA GLU A 91 10.91 15.66 -3.00
C GLU A 91 12.37 15.20 -2.90
N LEU A 92 12.80 14.25 -3.74
CA LEU A 92 14.20 13.81 -3.81
C LEU A 92 15.09 14.80 -4.59
N THR A 93 14.54 15.50 -5.57
CA THR A 93 15.29 16.44 -6.43
C THR A 93 15.14 17.90 -6.00
N ARG A 94 14.50 18.16 -4.85
CA ARG A 94 14.28 19.50 -4.33
C ARG A 94 15.61 20.07 -3.81
N VAL A 95 16.17 21.02 -4.55
CA VAL A 95 17.35 21.82 -4.16
C VAL A 95 16.91 22.95 -3.25
#